data_AF-A0A839IZJ7-F1
#
_entry.id   AF-A0A839IZJ7-F1
#
_cell.length_a   1.000
_cell.length_b   1.000
_cell.length_c   1.000
_cell.angle_alpha   90.00
_cell.angle_beta   90.00
_cell.angle_gamma   90.00
#
_symmetry.space_group_name_H-M   'P 1'
#
loop_
_entity.id
_entity.type
_entity.pdbx_description
1 polymer ?
#
loop_
_entity_poly.entity_id
_entity_poly.type
_entity_poly.pdbx_seq_one_letter_code
_entity_poly.pdbx_strand_id
1 'polypeptide(L)'
;YEIEDEVRDVLSDIVPDNPNKPYDMHEVISGIIDVDSFYEIHKDYAESIIVGFARLGGRSVGIVANQPMAFAGVLGVNSSKKAARFVRFCDCFNIPLLVLVDVPGFLPGT
;
A
#
# COMPACT_ATOMS: atom_id res chain seq x y z
N TYR A 1 6.44 -22.31 6.46
CA TYR A 1 7.22 -21.23 5.85
C TYR A 1 8.67 -21.55 6.15
N GLU A 2 9.42 -21.90 5.12
CA GLU A 2 10.86 -22.10 5.22
C GLU A 2 11.51 -20.78 4.79
N ILE A 3 12.53 -20.33 5.53
CA ILE A 3 13.23 -19.09 5.24
C ILE A 3 14.22 -19.40 4.13
N GLU A 4 13.94 -18.91 2.94
CA GLU A 4 14.80 -19.03 1.76
C GLU A 4 14.95 -17.65 1.10
N ASP A 5 15.97 -17.52 0.24
CA ASP A 5 16.12 -16.33 -0.58
C ASP A 5 15.03 -16.33 -1.66
N GLU A 6 14.09 -15.39 -1.54
CA GLU A 6 12.98 -15.23 -2.45
C GLU A 6 13.21 -14.01 -3.36
N VAL A 7 13.18 -14.24 -4.67
CA VAL A 7 13.34 -13.19 -5.68
C VAL A 7 12.02 -13.02 -6.43
N ARG A 8 11.59 -11.77 -6.59
CA ARG A 8 10.38 -11.39 -7.32
C ARG A 8 10.76 -10.55 -8.53
N ASP A 9 11.17 -11.20 -9.61
CA ASP A 9 11.65 -10.52 -10.83
C ASP A 9 10.64 -9.50 -11.38
N VAL A 10 9.34 -9.77 -11.21
CA VAL A 10 8.23 -8.87 -11.59
C VAL A 10 8.30 -7.47 -10.95
N LEU A 11 8.98 -7.33 -9.80
CA LEU A 11 9.13 -6.05 -9.12
C LEU A 11 10.33 -5.23 -9.63
N SER A 12 11.22 -5.82 -10.44
CA SER A 12 12.49 -5.17 -10.83
C SER A 12 12.28 -3.92 -11.70
N ASP A 13 11.23 -3.93 -12.52
CA ASP A 13 10.97 -2.89 -13.53
C ASP A 13 9.69 -2.08 -13.23
N ILE A 14 9.13 -2.21 -12.02
CA ILE A 14 7.83 -1.60 -11.67
C ILE A 14 7.91 -0.08 -11.51
N VAL A 15 9.06 0.42 -11.03
CA VAL A 15 9.32 1.85 -10.87
C VAL A 15 9.82 2.40 -12.21
N PRO A 16 9.12 3.33 -12.86
CA PRO A 16 9.54 3.83 -14.16
C PRO A 16 10.82 4.70 -14.08
N ASP A 17 11.67 4.63 -15.10
CA ASP A 17 12.85 5.51 -15.22
C ASP A 17 12.49 7.00 -15.27
N ASN A 18 11.32 7.34 -15.83
CA ASN A 18 10.83 8.71 -15.88
C ASN A 18 10.12 9.04 -14.55
N PRO A 19 10.63 10.00 -13.76
CA PRO A 19 10.07 10.31 -12.43
C PRO A 19 8.67 10.93 -12.48
N ASN A 20 8.21 11.39 -13.65
CA ASN A 20 6.86 11.93 -13.82
C ASN A 20 5.84 10.86 -14.25
N LYS A 21 6.27 9.63 -14.50
CA LYS A 21 5.39 8.54 -14.88
C LYS A 21 4.98 7.78 -13.63
N PRO A 22 3.69 7.74 -13.26
CA PRO A 22 3.23 6.94 -12.12
C PRO A 22 3.22 5.45 -12.46
N TYR A 23 3.15 4.62 -11.42
CA TYR A 23 2.94 3.16 -11.49
C TYR A 23 1.83 2.75 -10.52
N ASP A 24 1.27 1.57 -10.72
CA ASP A 24 0.20 1.06 -9.86
C ASP A 24 0.78 0.39 -8.62
N MET A 25 0.55 0.98 -7.44
CA MET A 25 0.98 0.38 -6.17
C MET A 25 0.29 -0.97 -5.88
N HIS A 26 -0.84 -1.29 -6.53
CA HIS A 26 -1.45 -2.62 -6.43
C HIS A 26 -0.56 -3.72 -7.01
N GLU A 27 0.23 -3.42 -8.05
CA GLU A 27 1.17 -4.38 -8.64
C GLU A 27 2.31 -4.67 -7.66
N VAL A 28 2.81 -3.65 -6.95
CA VAL A 28 3.82 -3.81 -5.89
C VAL A 28 3.27 -4.67 -4.75
N ILE A 29 2.06 -4.35 -4.28
CA ILE A 29 1.38 -5.12 -3.24
C ILE A 29 1.25 -6.59 -3.67
N SER A 30 0.75 -6.84 -4.88
CA SER A 30 0.54 -8.19 -5.41
C SER A 30 1.85 -8.98 -5.58
N GLY A 31 2.97 -8.30 -5.85
CA GLY A 31 4.28 -8.94 -5.93
C GLY A 31 4.89 -9.34 -4.58
N ILE A 32 4.44 -8.74 -3.46
CA ILE A 32 4.98 -8.97 -2.12
C ILE A 32 4.15 -9.98 -1.31
N ILE A 33 2.83 -9.94 -1.43
CA ILE A 33 1.92 -10.72 -0.58
C ILE A 33 1.79 -12.18 -1.05
N ASP A 34 1.18 -13.01 -0.20
CA ASP A 34 0.72 -14.34 -0.59
C ASP A 34 -0.34 -14.22 -1.71
N VAL A 35 -0.32 -15.15 -2.66
CA VAL A 35 -1.20 -15.17 -3.84
C VAL A 35 -2.68 -15.07 -3.44
N ASP A 36 -3.44 -14.26 -4.18
CA ASP A 36 -4.88 -14.03 -4.02
C ASP A 36 -5.33 -13.65 -2.60
N SER A 37 -4.45 -13.01 -1.81
CA SER A 37 -4.75 -12.68 -0.42
C SER A 37 -5.17 -11.24 -0.15
N PHE A 38 -5.06 -10.34 -1.13
CA PHE A 38 -5.38 -8.92 -0.92
C PHE A 38 -6.89 -8.67 -0.82
N TYR A 39 -7.29 -8.02 0.26
CA TYR A 39 -8.63 -7.53 0.49
C TYR A 39 -8.60 -6.03 0.79
N GLU A 40 -8.86 -5.23 -0.24
CA GLU A 40 -8.83 -3.77 -0.15
C GLU A 40 -10.05 -3.21 0.60
N ILE A 41 -9.80 -2.21 1.45
CA ILE A 41 -10.81 -1.53 2.26
C ILE A 41 -10.94 -0.08 1.78
N HIS A 42 -12.18 0.38 1.60
CA HIS A 42 -12.48 1.73 1.11
C HIS A 42 -11.84 2.03 -0.26
N LYS A 43 -11.87 1.06 -1.19
CA LYS A 43 -11.31 1.18 -2.54
C LYS A 43 -11.73 2.48 -3.25
N ASP A 44 -13.03 2.76 -3.27
CA ASP A 44 -13.60 3.92 -3.98
C ASP A 44 -13.62 5.21 -3.13
N TYR A 45 -12.78 5.30 -2.07
CA TYR A 45 -12.69 6.49 -1.22
C TYR A 45 -11.24 6.84 -0.89
N ALA A 46 -10.87 8.11 -1.11
CA ALA A 46 -9.53 8.64 -0.89
C ALA A 46 -8.45 7.78 -1.58
N GLU A 47 -8.58 7.62 -2.89
CA GLU A 47 -7.80 6.71 -3.74
C GLU A 47 -6.30 6.99 -3.76
N SER A 48 -5.82 8.14 -3.28
CA SER A 48 -4.38 8.43 -3.14
C SER A 48 -3.68 7.59 -2.07
N ILE A 49 -4.44 6.87 -1.23
CA ILE A 49 -3.93 5.88 -0.29
C ILE A 49 -4.74 4.59 -0.34
N ILE A 50 -4.03 3.48 -0.42
CA ILE A 50 -4.55 2.12 -0.37
C ILE A 50 -4.46 1.65 1.08
N VAL A 51 -5.53 1.03 1.57
CA VAL A 51 -5.51 0.28 2.82
C VAL A 51 -6.23 -1.05 2.63
N GLY A 52 -5.74 -2.11 3.26
CA GLY A 52 -6.32 -3.43 3.07
C GLY A 52 -5.63 -4.50 3.89
N PHE A 53 -6.21 -5.68 3.91
CA PHE A 53 -5.60 -6.84 4.55
C PHE A 53 -5.00 -7.76 3.51
N ALA A 54 -3.91 -8.44 3.86
CA ALA A 54 -3.31 -9.49 3.07
C ALA A 54 -2.77 -10.59 3.97
N ARG A 55 -2.17 -11.62 3.37
CA ARG A 55 -1.31 -12.57 4.08
C ARG A 55 0.12 -12.48 3.58
N LEU A 56 1.05 -12.70 4.50
CA LEU A 56 2.47 -12.86 4.19
C LEU A 56 3.00 -14.03 5.03
N GLY A 57 3.50 -15.07 4.36
CA GLY A 57 3.90 -16.30 5.03
C GLY A 57 2.76 -16.96 5.80
N GLY A 58 1.52 -16.83 5.31
CA GLY A 58 0.29 -17.33 5.92
C GLY A 58 -0.23 -16.52 7.11
N ARG A 59 0.43 -15.41 7.50
CA ARG A 59 0.01 -14.55 8.62
C ARG A 59 -0.68 -13.29 8.12
N SER A 60 -1.73 -12.85 8.81
CA SER A 60 -2.44 -11.62 8.48
C SER A 60 -1.54 -10.40 8.62
N VAL A 61 -1.58 -9.51 7.65
CA VAL A 61 -0.89 -8.21 7.65
C VAL A 61 -1.84 -7.12 7.17
N GLY A 62 -1.78 -5.95 7.78
CA GLY A 62 -2.45 -4.74 7.30
C GLY A 62 -1.51 -3.97 6.38
N ILE A 63 -2.02 -3.53 5.23
CA ILE A 63 -1.24 -2.77 4.25
C ILE A 63 -1.70 -1.32 4.27
N VAL A 64 -0.75 -0.40 4.27
CA VAL A 64 -0.97 1.03 4.04
C VAL A 64 0.01 1.47 2.96
N ALA A 65 -0.49 1.95 1.83
CA ALA A 65 0.37 2.25 0.69
C ALA A 65 -0.08 3.50 -0.07
N ASN A 66 0.85 4.37 -0.45
CA ASN A 66 0.53 5.50 -1.33
C ASN A 66 0.23 5.01 -2.75
N GLN A 67 -0.71 5.65 -3.45
CA GLN A 67 -1.04 5.31 -4.84
C GLN A 67 -0.63 6.45 -5.79
N PRO A 68 0.53 6.35 -6.48
CA PRO A 68 0.99 7.37 -7.42
C PRO A 68 0.00 7.65 -8.56
N MET A 69 -0.80 6.66 -8.99
CA MET A 69 -1.80 6.86 -10.05
C MET A 69 -2.98 7.76 -9.62
N ALA A 70 -3.17 7.99 -8.32
CA ALA A 70 -4.26 8.79 -7.78
C ALA A 70 -3.71 10.01 -7.05
N PHE A 71 -3.93 11.20 -7.62
CA PHE A 71 -3.43 12.48 -7.08
C PHE A 71 -1.92 12.46 -6.76
N ALA A 72 -1.11 11.73 -7.54
CA ALA A 72 0.34 11.57 -7.31
C ALA A 72 0.72 11.00 -5.93
N GLY A 73 -0.18 10.25 -5.28
CA GLY A 73 0.10 9.65 -3.96
C GLY A 73 0.13 10.65 -2.79
N VAL A 74 -0.29 11.90 -3.01
CA VAL A 74 -0.29 12.94 -1.96
C VAL A 74 -1.19 12.58 -0.79
N LEU A 75 -0.76 13.00 0.40
CA LEU A 75 -1.59 12.91 1.60
C LEU A 75 -2.48 14.15 1.74
N GLY A 76 -3.78 13.90 1.89
CA GLY A 76 -4.80 14.90 2.18
C GLY A 76 -5.60 14.53 3.42
N VAL A 77 -6.60 15.33 3.75
CA VAL A 77 -7.44 15.11 4.95
C VAL A 77 -8.16 13.75 4.90
N ASN A 78 -8.73 13.38 3.75
CA ASN A 78 -9.50 12.15 3.60
C ASN A 78 -8.62 10.90 3.61
N SER A 79 -7.49 10.92 2.89
CA SER A 79 -6.52 9.81 2.92
C SER A 79 -5.90 9.64 4.30
N SER A 80 -5.60 10.74 5.00
CA SER A 80 -5.12 10.70 6.39
C SER A 80 -6.15 10.07 7.34
N LYS A 81 -7.43 10.45 7.24
CA LYS A 81 -8.51 9.84 8.06
C LYS A 81 -8.69 8.35 7.77
N LYS A 82 -8.68 7.97 6.48
CA LYS A 82 -8.76 6.57 6.02
C LYS A 82 -7.64 5.73 6.62
N ALA A 83 -6.38 6.16 6.41
CA ALA A 83 -5.21 5.45 6.91
C ALA A 83 -5.15 5.41 8.44
N ALA A 84 -5.40 6.54 9.13
CA ALA A 84 -5.33 6.60 10.58
C ALA A 84 -6.33 5.64 11.26
N ARG A 85 -7.56 5.55 10.76
CA ARG A 85 -8.55 4.61 11.32
C ARG A 85 -8.14 3.16 11.08
N PHE A 86 -7.61 2.86 9.91
CA PHE A 86 -7.14 1.52 9.56
C PHE A 86 -5.94 1.09 10.42
N VAL A 87 -4.94 1.96 10.58
CA VAL A 87 -3.77 1.73 11.46
C VAL A 87 -4.21 1.46 12.89
N ARG A 88 -5.10 2.28 13.45
CA ARG A 88 -5.63 2.06 14.80
C ARG A 88 -6.37 0.73 14.95
N PHE A 89 -7.12 0.32 13.93
CA PHE A 89 -7.77 -0.98 13.93
C PHE A 89 -6.73 -2.11 13.98
N CYS A 90 -5.73 -2.08 13.09
CA CYS A 90 -4.68 -3.10 13.05
C CYS A 90 -3.95 -3.22 14.39
N ASP A 91 -3.56 -2.07 14.98
CA ASP A 91 -2.91 -1.99 16.29
C ASP A 91 -3.77 -2.62 17.40
N CYS A 92 -5.06 -2.29 17.46
CA CYS A 92 -5.99 -2.85 18.47
C CYS A 92 -6.16 -4.37 18.40
N PHE A 93 -5.89 -5.00 17.25
CA PHE A 93 -6.03 -6.44 17.04
C PHE A 93 -4.69 -7.15 16.82
N ASN A 94 -3.57 -6.49 17.11
CA ASN A 94 -2.21 -7.04 16.95
C ASN A 94 -1.93 -7.53 15.52
N ILE A 95 -2.49 -6.84 14.53
CA ILE A 95 -2.22 -7.11 13.11
C ILE A 95 -0.99 -6.27 12.73
N PRO A 96 0.13 -6.90 12.30
CA PRO A 96 1.31 -6.16 11.87
C PRO A 96 1.01 -5.31 10.63
N LEU A 97 1.75 -4.22 10.45
CA LEU A 97 1.59 -3.32 9.33
C LEU A 97 2.76 -3.45 8.35
N LEU A 98 2.44 -3.56 7.07
CA LEU A 98 3.34 -3.33 5.95
C LEU A 98 3.02 -1.96 5.36
N VAL A 99 4.00 -1.05 5.39
CA VAL A 99 3.84 0.32 4.90
C VAL A 99 4.70 0.52 3.65
N LEU A 100 4.06 0.83 2.53
CA LEU A 100 4.74 1.09 1.24
C LEU A 100 4.65 2.58 0.94
N VAL A 101 5.81 3.24 0.87
CA VAL A 101 5.88 4.69 0.88
C VAL A 101 6.30 5.21 -0.49
N ASP A 102 5.42 6.00 -1.10
CA ASP A 102 5.71 6.83 -2.27
C ASP A 102 4.87 8.11 -2.19
N VAL A 103 5.33 9.03 -1.36
CA VAL A 103 4.61 10.25 -1.02
C VAL A 103 5.46 11.48 -1.37
N PRO A 104 5.02 12.34 -2.30
CA PRO A 104 5.75 13.58 -2.60
C PRO A 104 5.53 14.66 -1.53
N GLY A 105 4.47 14.53 -0.73
CA GLY A 105 4.14 15.43 0.37
C GLY A 105 2.65 15.47 0.69
N PHE A 106 2.25 16.52 1.41
CA PHE A 106 0.83 16.81 1.66
C PHE A 106 0.27 17.70 0.56
N LEU A 107 -1.02 17.53 0.24
CA LEU A 107 -1.73 18.40 -0.67
C LEU A 107 -1.87 19.82 -0.05
N PRO A 108 -1.30 20.87 -0.64
CA PRO A 108 -1.49 22.23 -0.16
C PRO A 108 -2.92 22.73 -0.45
N GLY A 109 -3.48 23.52 0.47
CA GLY A 109 -4.78 24.16 0.31
C GLY A 109 -5.02 25.21 1.39
N THR A 110 -5.70 26.30 1.03
CA THR A 110 -6.22 27.34 1.95
C THR A 110 -7.35 26.83 2.81
#